data_AF-A0A094DDZ5-F1
#
_entry.id   AF-A0A094DDZ5-F1
#
_cell.length_a   1.000
_cell.length_b   1.000
_cell.length_c   1.000
_cell.angle_alpha   90.00
_cell.angle_beta   90.00
_cell.angle_gamma   90.00
#
_symmetry.space_group_name_H-M   'P 1'
#
loop_
_entity.id
_entity.type
_entity.pdbx_description
1 polymer ?
#
loop_
_entity_poly.entity_id
_entity_poly.type
_entity_poly.pdbx_seq_one_letter_code
_entity_poly.pdbx_strand_id
1 'polypeptide(L)'
;MFDAAAALKMEEDPDVQNALALIGTLPLSLPEHWLLRCFVRDAVDSKAAALYVLERAAHGSGDTTHAETELCSLLENWKQLVERFRVPTRVSAATESLVAARDRGVCCITERSRVWWDVFGWSRPLPIRLVSPEVIAGFRDPSCASLRGILTVFLTESGLDQLADWLNASPNELSQLRNTWTLVGDAAAAFRSGRVQILQDWVSGKKSYDLELDTCEYVLSYGIVRPFAAITNNKGQSIRSLESVVISTRDPQTMPLPSAFLFDIHSRLFNSLRWHQIQDEMQRGRPRNTFLHSCKATFRRMINHAIPTLRHAWLCFPLHARELTYQLLFNAGVKMYGKMIPEQRVPFGLYIKRSPRKVLPRNEWPALKLVEQHTNVPAPRLIESLVTNNRTYVVMTRPPGATLHNTINTLSYAERSQLASDLRSCISQFRKSPTLTAQPFAVQMAVLY
;
A
#
# COMPACT_ATOMS: atom_id res chain seq x y z
N MET A 1 -2.00 -14.41 3.07
CA MET A 1 -3.30 -15.00 2.62
C MET A 1 -3.92 -14.22 1.45
N PHE A 2 -3.13 -13.46 0.67
CA PHE A 2 -3.47 -12.96 -0.67
C PHE A 2 -2.31 -13.24 -1.65
N ASP A 3 -1.67 -14.40 -1.47
CA ASP A 3 -0.67 -14.99 -2.38
C ASP A 3 -0.96 -16.49 -2.61
N ALA A 4 -2.19 -16.93 -2.30
CA ALA A 4 -2.60 -18.33 -2.48
C ALA A 4 -3.78 -18.48 -3.46
N ALA A 5 -4.35 -17.37 -3.96
CA ALA A 5 -5.45 -17.39 -4.92
C ALA A 5 -5.05 -16.92 -6.34
N ALA A 6 -3.83 -16.39 -6.50
CA ALA A 6 -3.17 -16.25 -7.81
C ALA A 6 -2.33 -17.49 -8.18
N ALA A 7 -2.50 -18.58 -7.41
CA ALA A 7 -1.94 -19.91 -7.70
C ALA A 7 -2.93 -20.77 -8.50
N LEU A 8 -3.72 -20.16 -9.40
CA LEU A 8 -4.13 -20.83 -10.62
C LEU A 8 -2.88 -20.82 -11.50
N LYS A 9 -2.26 -21.99 -11.66
CA LYS A 9 -1.17 -22.25 -12.60
C LYS A 9 -1.53 -21.70 -13.99
N MET A 10 -1.23 -20.44 -14.27
CA MET A 10 -0.65 -20.12 -15.55
C MET A 10 0.77 -20.67 -15.44
N GLU A 11 1.16 -21.60 -16.30
CA GLU A 11 2.57 -21.80 -16.58
C GLU A 11 3.11 -20.41 -16.95
N GLU A 12 3.76 -19.73 -16.01
CA GLU A 12 4.45 -18.48 -16.32
C GLU A 12 5.48 -18.88 -17.39
N ASP A 13 5.39 -18.22 -18.55
CA ASP A 13 6.19 -18.51 -19.74
C ASP A 13 7.67 -18.69 -19.34
N PRO A 14 8.37 -19.72 -19.85
CA PRO A 14 9.75 -20.00 -19.47
C PRO A 14 10.67 -18.80 -19.69
N ASP A 15 10.42 -17.98 -20.71
CA ASP A 15 11.20 -16.78 -20.98
C ASP A 15 11.01 -15.73 -19.88
N VAL A 16 9.79 -15.58 -19.37
CA VAL A 16 9.46 -14.71 -18.23
C VAL A 16 10.18 -15.19 -16.96
N GLN A 17 10.18 -16.49 -16.68
CA GLN A 17 10.91 -17.03 -15.53
C GLN A 17 12.41 -16.79 -15.65
N ASN A 18 12.98 -17.01 -16.84
CA ASN A 18 14.40 -16.81 -17.08
C ASN A 18 14.79 -15.33 -16.89
N ALA A 19 14.01 -14.39 -17.43
CA ALA A 19 14.23 -12.96 -17.23
C ALA A 19 14.13 -12.56 -15.74
N LEU A 20 13.12 -13.06 -15.03
CA LEU A 20 12.94 -12.78 -13.60
C LEU A 20 14.02 -13.41 -12.72
N ALA A 21 14.57 -14.56 -13.12
CA ALA A 21 15.70 -15.18 -12.45
C ALA A 21 16.98 -14.37 -12.66
N LEU A 22 17.26 -13.94 -13.89
CA LEU A 22 18.38 -13.06 -14.23
C LEU A 22 18.32 -11.73 -13.47
N ILE A 23 17.16 -11.08 -13.40
CA ILE A 23 16.98 -9.87 -12.58
C ILE A 23 17.32 -10.14 -11.11
N GLY A 24 17.01 -11.35 -10.61
CA GLY A 24 17.27 -11.74 -9.23
C GLY A 24 18.75 -11.97 -8.89
N THR A 25 19.64 -12.12 -9.88
CA THR A 25 21.08 -12.26 -9.64
C THR A 25 21.80 -10.92 -9.55
N LEU A 26 21.15 -9.81 -9.92
CA LEU A 26 21.76 -8.49 -9.92
C LEU A 26 22.06 -8.00 -8.49
N PRO A 27 23.12 -7.21 -8.28
CA PRO A 27 23.44 -6.62 -6.98
C PRO A 27 22.60 -5.36 -6.68
N LEU A 28 21.27 -5.40 -6.88
CA LEU A 28 20.39 -4.25 -6.68
C LEU A 28 19.79 -4.21 -5.27
N SER A 29 19.31 -3.02 -4.88
CA SER A 29 18.49 -2.90 -3.67
C SER A 29 17.13 -3.58 -3.87
N LEU A 30 16.43 -3.88 -2.77
CA LEU A 30 15.12 -4.53 -2.84
C LEU A 30 14.10 -3.75 -3.70
N PRO A 31 13.90 -2.43 -3.54
CA PRO A 31 12.96 -1.69 -4.39
C PRO A 31 13.33 -1.73 -5.87
N GLU A 32 14.63 -1.67 -6.18
CA GLU A 32 15.15 -1.69 -7.55
C GLU A 32 14.92 -3.04 -8.23
N HIS A 33 15.13 -4.15 -7.51
CA HIS A 33 14.75 -5.47 -8.00
C HIS A 33 13.27 -5.53 -8.35
N TRP A 34 12.40 -5.05 -7.46
CA TRP A 34 10.97 -5.07 -7.71
C TRP A 34 10.54 -4.15 -8.85
N LEU A 35 11.15 -2.98 -8.99
CA LEU A 35 10.92 -2.07 -10.11
C LEU A 35 11.20 -2.75 -11.45
N LEU A 36 12.35 -3.42 -11.57
CA LEU A 36 12.73 -4.11 -12.80
C LEU A 36 11.87 -5.36 -13.06
N ARG A 37 11.46 -6.07 -12.00
CA ARG A 37 10.48 -7.18 -12.13
C ARG A 37 9.11 -6.69 -12.60
N CYS A 38 8.66 -5.52 -12.13
CA CYS A 38 7.40 -4.92 -12.56
C CYS A 38 7.41 -4.55 -14.05
N PHE A 39 8.54 -4.10 -14.59
CA PHE A 39 8.68 -3.89 -16.03
C PHE A 39 8.32 -5.14 -16.85
N VAL A 40 8.71 -6.33 -16.40
CA VAL A 40 8.38 -7.59 -17.07
C VAL A 40 6.95 -8.05 -16.76
N ARG A 41 6.57 -8.09 -15.47
CA ARG A 41 5.29 -8.69 -15.04
C ARG A 41 4.07 -7.87 -15.42
N ASP A 42 4.19 -6.55 -15.36
CA ASP A 42 3.04 -5.65 -15.52
C ASP A 42 2.89 -5.13 -16.97
N ALA A 43 3.82 -5.50 -17.87
CA ALA A 43 3.76 -5.18 -19.29
C ALA A 43 2.48 -5.74 -19.97
N VAL A 44 2.09 -5.13 -21.08
CA VAL A 44 0.99 -5.60 -21.93
C VAL A 44 1.27 -7.01 -22.45
N ASP A 45 2.49 -7.24 -22.89
CA ASP A 45 3.03 -8.55 -23.24
C ASP A 45 4.25 -8.85 -22.36
N SER A 46 4.05 -9.62 -21.29
CA SER A 46 5.13 -10.01 -20.37
C SER A 46 6.22 -10.84 -21.05
N LYS A 47 5.89 -11.62 -22.09
CA LYS A 47 6.87 -12.43 -22.82
C LYS A 47 7.77 -11.54 -23.66
N ALA A 48 7.20 -10.59 -24.41
CA ALA A 48 7.98 -9.61 -25.18
C ALA A 48 8.90 -8.79 -24.27
N ALA A 49 8.40 -8.34 -23.11
CA ALA A 49 9.22 -7.63 -22.12
C ALA A 49 10.34 -8.51 -21.54
N ALA A 50 10.07 -9.80 -21.29
CA ALA A 50 11.09 -10.75 -20.83
C ALA A 50 12.18 -10.99 -21.88
N LEU A 51 11.81 -11.23 -23.14
CA LEU A 51 12.74 -11.42 -24.25
C LEU A 51 13.62 -10.17 -24.42
N TYR A 52 13.03 -8.98 -24.34
CA TYR A 52 13.78 -7.73 -24.39
C TYR A 52 14.84 -7.62 -23.28
N VAL A 53 14.51 -8.03 -22.04
CA VAL A 53 15.48 -8.08 -20.93
C VAL A 53 16.61 -9.07 -21.22
N LEU A 54 16.27 -10.27 -21.69
CA LEU A 54 17.25 -11.32 -22.00
C LEU A 54 18.18 -10.92 -23.16
N GLU A 55 17.63 -10.33 -24.21
CA GLU A 55 18.39 -9.87 -25.38
C GLU A 55 19.37 -8.75 -25.01
N ARG A 56 18.95 -7.78 -24.19
CA ARG A 56 19.85 -6.72 -23.70
C ARG A 56 20.98 -7.26 -22.86
N ALA A 57 20.70 -8.27 -22.03
CA ALA A 57 21.74 -8.93 -21.25
C ALA A 57 22.72 -9.74 -22.13
N ALA A 58 22.24 -10.34 -23.22
CA ALA A 58 23.03 -11.18 -24.13
C ALA A 58 23.88 -10.41 -25.14
N HIS A 59 23.65 -9.10 -25.34
CA HIS A 59 24.31 -8.29 -26.39
C HIS A 59 25.82 -8.03 -26.18
N GLY A 60 26.43 -8.56 -25.11
CA GLY A 60 27.87 -8.47 -24.84
C GLY A 60 28.50 -9.85 -24.61
N SER A 61 29.78 -10.00 -24.93
CA SER A 61 30.53 -11.26 -25.01
C SER A 61 30.57 -12.07 -23.69
N GLY A 62 29.50 -12.78 -23.33
CA GLY A 62 29.46 -13.74 -22.20
C GLY A 62 29.90 -13.23 -20.82
N ASP A 63 30.14 -11.92 -20.67
CA ASP A 63 30.67 -11.28 -19.48
C ASP A 63 29.50 -10.81 -18.61
N THR A 64 29.45 -11.31 -17.37
CA THR A 64 28.42 -10.95 -16.39
C THR A 64 28.37 -9.45 -16.13
N THR A 65 29.52 -8.76 -16.23
CA THR A 65 29.66 -7.32 -15.99
C THR A 65 28.90 -6.47 -17.02
N HIS A 66 28.86 -6.94 -18.27
CA HIS A 66 28.13 -6.26 -19.35
C HIS A 66 26.62 -6.38 -19.14
N ALA A 67 26.13 -7.59 -18.85
CA ALA A 67 24.72 -7.84 -18.58
C ALA A 67 24.21 -7.00 -17.40
N GLU A 68 24.98 -6.90 -16.32
CA GLU A 68 24.66 -6.04 -15.17
C GLU A 68 24.55 -4.56 -15.57
N THR A 69 25.51 -4.06 -16.33
CA THR A 69 25.54 -2.65 -16.78
C THR A 69 24.33 -2.31 -17.65
N GLU A 70 23.98 -3.16 -18.62
CA GLU A 70 22.81 -2.96 -19.48
C GLU A 70 21.50 -3.00 -18.71
N LEU A 71 21.35 -3.94 -17.77
CA LEU A 71 20.14 -4.04 -16.95
C LEU A 71 20.03 -2.90 -15.94
N CYS A 72 21.14 -2.37 -15.44
CA CYS A 72 21.14 -1.15 -14.63
C CYS A 72 20.75 0.07 -15.46
N SER A 73 21.24 0.18 -16.70
CA SER A 73 20.82 1.23 -17.64
C SER A 73 19.32 1.14 -17.96
N LEU A 74 18.79 -0.07 -18.18
CA LEU A 74 17.36 -0.31 -18.33
C LEU A 74 16.57 0.17 -17.10
N LEU A 75 17.02 -0.18 -15.90
CA LEU A 75 16.40 0.26 -14.65
C LEU A 75 16.36 1.77 -14.50
N GLU A 76 17.45 2.49 -14.80
CA GLU A 76 17.48 3.95 -14.69
C GLU A 76 16.53 4.63 -15.69
N ASN A 77 16.51 4.13 -16.94
CA ASN A 77 15.54 4.59 -17.94
C ASN A 77 14.10 4.29 -17.49
N TRP A 78 13.85 3.13 -16.88
CA TRP A 78 12.54 2.77 -16.35
C TRP A 78 12.11 3.68 -15.19
N LYS A 79 13.00 3.96 -14.24
CA LYS A 79 12.75 4.94 -13.16
C LYS A 79 12.40 6.31 -13.72
N GLN A 80 13.12 6.77 -14.75
CA GLN A 80 12.85 8.05 -15.40
C GLN A 80 11.45 8.07 -16.05
N LEU A 81 11.03 7.00 -16.72
CA LEU A 81 9.68 6.88 -17.27
C LEU A 81 8.61 6.90 -16.17
N VAL A 82 8.78 6.08 -15.13
CA VAL A 82 7.86 6.01 -13.99
C VAL A 82 7.70 7.39 -13.31
N GLU A 83 8.78 8.16 -13.19
CA GLU A 83 8.73 9.51 -12.64
C GLU A 83 7.89 10.46 -13.51
N ARG A 84 7.97 10.36 -14.85
CA ARG A 84 7.15 11.18 -15.77
C ARG A 84 5.65 10.97 -15.57
N PHE A 85 5.22 9.78 -15.15
CA PHE A 85 3.81 9.51 -14.80
C PHE A 85 3.37 10.19 -13.50
N ARG A 86 4.30 10.50 -12.58
CA ARG A 86 3.99 11.16 -11.29
C ARG A 86 3.81 12.66 -11.44
N VAL A 87 4.37 13.27 -12.49
CA VAL A 87 4.42 14.72 -12.67
C VAL A 87 3.00 15.30 -12.73
N PRO A 88 2.64 16.24 -11.81
CA PRO A 88 1.35 16.90 -11.86
C PRO A 88 1.24 17.81 -13.10
N THR A 89 0.32 17.49 -13.99
CA THR A 89 0.02 18.34 -15.15
C THR A 89 -1.09 19.33 -14.81
N ARG A 90 -0.96 20.58 -15.28
CA ARG A 90 -2.03 21.57 -15.21
C ARG A 90 -3.17 21.20 -16.15
N VAL A 91 -4.40 21.41 -15.69
CA VAL A 91 -5.62 21.28 -16.49
C VAL A 91 -6.06 22.68 -16.90
N SER A 92 -6.58 22.84 -18.12
CA SER A 92 -7.06 24.15 -18.58
C SER A 92 -8.35 24.54 -17.85
N ALA A 93 -8.61 25.83 -17.66
CA ALA A 93 -9.83 26.30 -16.98
C ALA A 93 -11.13 25.81 -17.66
N ALA A 94 -11.12 25.69 -18.99
CA ALA A 94 -12.26 25.15 -19.75
C ALA A 94 -12.50 23.67 -19.43
N THR A 95 -11.45 22.84 -19.46
CA THR A 95 -11.52 21.42 -19.09
C THR A 95 -11.92 21.26 -17.62
N GLU A 96 -11.39 22.08 -16.71
CA GLU A 96 -11.75 22.05 -15.29
C GLU A 96 -13.24 22.31 -15.08
N SER A 97 -13.82 23.29 -15.79
CA SER A 97 -15.25 23.60 -15.68
C SER A 97 -16.13 22.45 -16.16
N LEU A 98 -15.78 21.83 -17.29
CA LEU A 98 -16.52 20.69 -17.84
C LEU A 98 -16.41 19.45 -16.96
N VAL A 99 -15.22 19.15 -16.43
CA VAL A 99 -15.01 18.03 -15.51
C VAL A 99 -15.73 18.26 -14.18
N ALA A 100 -15.74 19.50 -13.67
CA ALA A 100 -16.51 19.84 -12.47
C ALA A 100 -18.01 19.68 -12.71
N ALA A 101 -18.52 20.01 -13.90
CA ALA A 101 -19.91 19.77 -14.27
C ALA A 101 -20.24 18.27 -14.38
N ARG A 102 -19.35 17.48 -15.02
CA ARG A 102 -19.45 16.02 -15.14
C ARG A 102 -19.54 15.35 -13.76
N ASP A 103 -18.56 15.63 -12.90
CA ASP A 103 -18.37 14.96 -11.61
C ASP A 103 -19.14 15.66 -10.46
N ARG A 104 -19.92 16.70 -10.77
CA ARG A 104 -20.64 17.57 -9.81
C ARG A 104 -19.72 18.19 -8.74
N GLY A 105 -18.44 18.34 -9.05
CA GLY A 105 -17.41 18.80 -8.12
C GLY A 105 -17.20 17.87 -6.92
N VAL A 106 -17.49 16.57 -7.05
CA VAL A 106 -17.34 15.56 -6.02
C VAL A 106 -16.22 14.58 -6.40
N CYS A 107 -15.35 14.23 -5.45
CA CYS A 107 -14.41 13.15 -5.63
C CYS A 107 -15.13 11.80 -5.45
N CYS A 108 -15.17 10.96 -6.48
CA CYS A 108 -15.89 9.68 -6.44
C CYS A 108 -15.28 8.66 -5.44
N ILE A 109 -14.00 8.77 -5.11
CA ILE A 109 -13.37 7.91 -4.08
C ILE A 109 -13.82 8.31 -2.67
N THR A 110 -13.78 9.61 -2.37
CA THR A 110 -13.97 10.11 -1.00
C THR A 110 -15.37 10.61 -0.72
N GLU A 111 -16.20 10.75 -1.75
CA GLU A 111 -17.50 11.42 -1.71
C GLU A 111 -17.45 12.85 -1.14
N ARG A 112 -16.25 13.45 -1.10
CA ARG A 112 -16.06 14.84 -0.65
C ARG A 112 -16.32 15.76 -1.82
N SER A 113 -17.15 16.77 -1.57
CA SER A 113 -17.44 17.86 -2.49
C SER A 113 -16.76 19.15 -2.02
N ARG A 114 -16.83 20.20 -2.84
CA ARG A 114 -16.55 21.57 -2.35
C ARG A 114 -17.56 21.92 -1.26
N VAL A 115 -17.11 22.02 0.00
CA VAL A 115 -17.94 22.54 1.08
C VAL A 115 -17.66 24.03 1.24
N TRP A 116 -18.68 24.84 1.55
CA TRP A 116 -18.54 26.29 1.64
C TRP A 116 -17.55 26.79 2.71
N TRP A 117 -17.21 25.98 3.70
CA TRP A 117 -16.14 26.28 4.68
C TRP A 117 -14.72 25.92 4.20
N ASP A 118 -14.55 25.34 3.00
CA ASP A 118 -13.24 25.08 2.36
C ASP A 118 -12.57 26.38 1.84
N VAL A 119 -12.92 27.53 2.39
CA VAL A 119 -12.26 28.83 2.15
C VAL A 119 -10.75 28.72 2.40
N PHE A 120 -10.33 27.85 3.33
CA PHE A 120 -8.93 27.63 3.66
C PHE A 120 -8.18 26.69 2.71
N GLY A 121 -8.87 25.96 1.80
CA GLY A 121 -8.22 25.21 0.71
C GLY A 121 -7.76 23.78 1.01
N TRP A 122 -8.10 23.18 2.16
CA TRP A 122 -7.47 21.95 2.63
C TRP A 122 -8.11 20.67 2.07
N SER A 123 -9.25 20.74 1.38
CA SER A 123 -9.98 19.54 0.92
C SER A 123 -10.73 19.76 -0.41
N ARG A 124 -10.22 20.63 -1.29
CA ARG A 124 -10.88 20.87 -2.57
C ARG A 124 -10.65 19.70 -3.54
N PRO A 125 -11.70 19.12 -4.14
CA PRO A 125 -11.56 18.25 -5.29
C PRO A 125 -10.95 19.04 -6.46
N LEU A 126 -9.95 18.44 -7.11
CA LEU A 126 -9.20 19.02 -8.21
C LEU A 126 -9.23 18.05 -9.40
N PRO A 127 -9.48 18.56 -10.63
CA PRO A 127 -9.26 17.78 -11.84
C PRO A 127 -7.77 17.42 -11.97
N ILE A 128 -7.49 16.14 -12.16
CA ILE A 128 -6.14 15.62 -12.40
C ILE A 128 -6.09 14.86 -13.72
N ARG A 129 -4.91 14.83 -14.36
CA ARG A 129 -4.69 13.95 -15.51
C ARG A 129 -4.50 12.50 -15.07
N LEU A 130 -5.10 11.56 -15.80
CA LEU A 130 -4.88 10.13 -15.58
C LEU A 130 -3.47 9.74 -16.00
N VAL A 131 -3.04 10.22 -17.17
CA VAL A 131 -1.68 10.08 -17.69
C VAL A 131 -1.13 11.46 -18.08
N SER A 132 0.07 11.78 -17.61
CA SER A 132 0.74 13.04 -17.91
C SER A 132 1.25 13.07 -19.36
N PRO A 133 1.10 14.18 -20.10
CA PRO A 133 1.71 14.34 -21.43
C PRO A 133 3.25 14.32 -21.38
N GLU A 134 3.86 14.58 -20.23
CA GLU A 134 5.31 14.49 -20.00
C GLU A 134 5.88 13.09 -20.27
N VAL A 135 5.03 12.06 -20.21
CA VAL A 135 5.40 10.67 -20.50
C VAL A 135 5.99 10.55 -21.91
N ILE A 136 5.37 11.19 -22.91
CA ILE A 136 5.79 11.13 -24.31
C ILE A 136 6.61 12.37 -24.73
N ALA A 137 6.84 13.30 -23.82
CA ALA A 137 7.59 14.51 -24.12
C ALA A 137 9.01 14.17 -24.61
N GLY A 138 9.38 14.75 -25.75
CA GLY A 138 10.69 14.53 -26.36
C GLY A 138 10.83 13.21 -27.14
N PHE A 139 9.79 12.38 -27.28
CA PHE A 139 9.90 11.11 -28.03
C PHE A 139 10.18 11.25 -29.53
N ARG A 140 10.08 12.47 -30.06
CA ARG A 140 10.50 12.82 -31.42
C ARG A 140 12.01 13.09 -31.52
N ASP A 141 12.68 13.34 -30.41
CA ASP A 141 14.12 13.57 -30.33
C ASP A 141 14.85 12.21 -30.20
N PRO A 142 15.90 11.95 -31.02
CA PRO A 142 16.77 10.79 -30.86
C PRO A 142 17.31 10.59 -29.43
N SER A 143 17.46 11.66 -28.63
CA SER A 143 17.93 11.58 -27.25
C SER A 143 17.01 10.73 -26.34
N CYS A 144 15.72 10.63 -26.68
CA CYS A 144 14.72 9.86 -25.92
C CYS A 144 14.41 8.49 -26.55
N ALA A 145 15.21 8.02 -27.51
CA ALA A 145 14.96 6.76 -28.21
C ALA A 145 14.94 5.55 -27.26
N SER A 146 15.80 5.54 -26.23
CA SER A 146 15.81 4.47 -25.20
C SER A 146 14.51 4.42 -24.41
N LEU A 147 14.01 5.58 -23.95
CA LEU A 147 12.77 5.70 -23.19
C LEU A 147 11.56 5.31 -24.04
N ARG A 148 11.53 5.74 -25.31
CA ARG A 148 10.49 5.34 -26.25
C ARG A 148 10.51 3.82 -26.44
N GLY A 149 11.67 3.23 -26.71
CA GLY A 149 11.80 1.77 -26.92
C GLY A 149 11.34 0.95 -25.71
N ILE A 150 11.72 1.36 -24.50
CA ILE A 150 11.29 0.70 -23.25
C ILE A 150 9.78 0.82 -23.07
N LEU A 151 9.20 1.98 -23.32
CA LEU A 151 7.75 2.16 -23.22
C LEU A 151 6.99 1.39 -24.31
N THR A 152 7.54 1.30 -25.52
CA THR A 152 7.00 0.47 -26.61
C THR A 152 6.97 -1.01 -26.20
N VAL A 153 8.05 -1.53 -25.61
CA VAL A 153 8.08 -2.91 -25.13
C VAL A 153 7.05 -3.12 -24.01
N PHE A 154 6.92 -2.15 -23.10
CA PHE A 154 5.98 -2.24 -21.98
C PHE A 154 4.51 -2.17 -22.41
N LEU A 155 4.16 -1.32 -23.38
CA LEU A 155 2.78 -1.08 -23.82
C LEU A 155 2.39 -1.75 -25.14
N THR A 156 3.33 -2.32 -25.88
CA THR A 156 3.28 -2.60 -27.33
C THR A 156 3.28 -1.35 -28.20
N GLU A 157 3.64 -1.51 -29.48
CA GLU A 157 3.66 -0.41 -30.46
C GLU A 157 2.28 0.21 -30.66
N SER A 158 1.25 -0.62 -30.84
CA SER A 158 -0.14 -0.15 -30.98
C SER A 158 -0.65 0.56 -29.72
N GLY A 159 -0.27 0.08 -28.53
CA GLY A 159 -0.61 0.72 -27.26
C GLY A 159 0.08 2.08 -27.08
N LEU A 160 1.34 2.19 -27.51
CA LEU A 160 2.08 3.46 -27.46
C LEU A 160 1.51 4.48 -28.46
N ASP A 161 1.20 4.07 -29.68
CA ASP A 161 0.62 4.94 -30.70
C ASP A 161 -0.75 5.45 -30.24
N GLN A 162 -1.60 4.56 -29.73
CA GLN A 162 -2.87 4.95 -29.15
C GLN A 162 -2.69 5.94 -28.00
N LEU A 163 -1.74 5.69 -27.08
CA LEU A 163 -1.43 6.63 -25.99
C LEU A 163 -0.95 7.99 -26.53
N ALA A 164 -0.11 7.99 -27.56
CA ALA A 164 0.38 9.21 -28.18
C ALA A 164 -0.77 10.04 -28.79
N ASP A 165 -1.74 9.38 -29.43
CA ASP A 165 -2.92 10.05 -29.97
C ASP A 165 -3.76 10.71 -28.86
N TRP A 166 -3.98 10.01 -27.73
CA TRP A 166 -4.70 10.57 -26.58
C TRP A 166 -4.01 11.78 -25.96
N LEU A 167 -2.67 11.77 -25.87
CA LEU A 167 -1.89 12.81 -25.21
C LEU A 167 -1.59 14.02 -26.11
N ASN A 168 -1.46 13.81 -27.42
CA ASN A 168 -1.23 14.87 -28.40
C ASN A 168 -2.53 15.55 -28.89
N ALA A 169 -3.69 15.02 -28.51
CA ALA A 169 -5.00 15.60 -28.77
C ALA A 169 -5.07 17.10 -28.39
N SER A 170 -5.75 17.91 -29.21
CA SER A 170 -5.80 19.35 -28.98
C SER A 170 -6.49 19.73 -27.65
N PRO A 171 -6.20 20.90 -27.05
CA PRO A 171 -6.67 21.27 -25.72
C PRO A 171 -8.21 21.31 -25.53
N ASN A 172 -8.96 21.38 -26.63
CA ASN A 172 -10.42 21.47 -26.64
C ASN A 172 -11.10 20.16 -27.08
N GLU A 173 -10.35 19.10 -27.32
CA GLU A 173 -10.90 17.80 -27.71
C GLU A 173 -11.45 17.03 -26.50
N LEU A 174 -12.52 16.25 -26.74
CA LEU A 174 -13.10 15.32 -25.78
C LEU A 174 -12.05 14.39 -25.15
N SER A 175 -10.97 14.11 -25.88
CA SER A 175 -9.80 13.37 -25.41
C SER A 175 -9.20 13.93 -24.12
N GLN A 176 -9.18 15.26 -23.97
CA GLN A 176 -8.68 15.91 -22.77
C GLN A 176 -9.60 15.66 -21.56
N LEU A 177 -10.92 15.64 -21.75
CA LEU A 177 -11.88 15.30 -20.70
C LEU A 177 -11.76 13.84 -20.26
N ARG A 178 -11.54 12.95 -21.23
CA ARG A 178 -11.34 11.51 -20.99
C ARG A 178 -10.01 11.20 -20.28
N ASN A 179 -8.98 12.02 -20.46
CA ASN A 179 -7.75 11.95 -19.66
C ASN A 179 -7.84 12.74 -18.35
N THR A 180 -9.02 13.18 -17.90
CA THR A 180 -9.15 14.00 -16.67
C THR A 180 -10.16 13.42 -15.68
N TRP A 181 -9.78 13.42 -14.40
CA TRP A 181 -10.55 12.84 -13.31
C TRP A 181 -10.54 13.71 -12.05
N THR A 182 -11.67 13.86 -11.37
CA THR A 182 -11.79 14.69 -10.15
C THR A 182 -11.41 13.93 -8.89
N LEU A 183 -10.34 14.35 -8.22
CA LEU A 183 -9.91 13.77 -6.94
C LEU A 183 -9.60 14.85 -5.89
N VAL A 184 -9.82 14.54 -4.61
CA VAL A 184 -9.28 15.34 -3.49
C VAL A 184 -7.76 15.16 -3.41
N GLY A 185 -7.04 16.18 -2.92
CA GLY A 185 -5.57 16.20 -2.84
C GLY A 185 -4.92 14.91 -2.32
N ASP A 186 -5.38 14.36 -1.21
CA ASP A 186 -4.83 13.11 -0.66
C ASP A 186 -5.06 11.90 -1.57
N ALA A 187 -6.24 11.82 -2.20
CA ALA A 187 -6.57 10.75 -3.14
C ALA A 187 -5.77 10.89 -4.44
N ALA A 188 -5.61 12.11 -4.95
CA ALA A 188 -4.77 12.41 -6.10
C ALA A 188 -3.29 12.07 -5.85
N ALA A 189 -2.78 12.43 -4.67
CA ALA A 189 -1.43 12.07 -4.26
C ALA A 189 -1.27 10.56 -4.10
N ALA A 190 -2.28 9.86 -3.58
CA ALA A 190 -2.28 8.40 -3.46
C ALA A 190 -2.27 7.72 -4.84
N PHE A 191 -3.12 8.17 -5.77
CA PHE A 191 -3.21 7.65 -7.13
C PHE A 191 -1.87 7.78 -7.86
N ARG A 192 -1.32 9.01 -7.95
CA ARG A 192 -0.04 9.28 -8.64
C ARG A 192 1.15 8.48 -8.10
N SER A 193 1.14 8.13 -6.82
CA SER A 193 2.23 7.38 -6.18
C SER A 193 2.04 5.87 -6.17
N GLY A 194 1.04 5.33 -6.88
CA GLY A 194 0.77 3.89 -6.90
C GLY A 194 0.28 3.34 -5.55
N ARG A 195 -0.39 4.16 -4.72
CA ARG A 195 -0.99 3.70 -3.46
C ARG A 195 -2.42 3.18 -3.65
N VAL A 196 -3.12 3.75 -4.62
CA VAL A 196 -4.44 3.29 -5.07
C VAL A 196 -4.47 3.18 -6.58
N GLN A 197 -5.24 2.22 -7.08
CA GLN A 197 -5.61 2.10 -8.48
C GLN A 197 -7.10 1.82 -8.60
N ILE A 198 -7.64 2.12 -9.78
CA ILE A 198 -9.00 1.80 -10.17
C ILE A 198 -8.91 0.70 -11.22
N LEU A 199 -9.64 -0.38 -11.01
CA LEU A 199 -9.75 -1.49 -11.96
C LEU A 199 -11.19 -1.54 -12.48
N GLN A 200 -11.38 -1.85 -13.76
CA GLN A 200 -12.72 -2.17 -14.25
C GLN A 200 -13.28 -3.37 -13.50
N ASP A 201 -14.58 -3.37 -13.23
CA ASP A 201 -15.23 -4.44 -12.49
C ASP A 201 -15.10 -5.79 -13.21
N TRP A 202 -14.34 -6.70 -12.58
CA TRP A 202 -14.08 -8.06 -13.07
C TRP A 202 -15.33 -8.94 -12.99
N VAL A 203 -16.34 -8.56 -12.20
CA VAL A 203 -17.54 -9.37 -11.96
C VAL A 203 -18.43 -9.45 -13.20
N SER A 204 -18.45 -8.41 -14.05
CA SER A 204 -19.29 -8.43 -15.26
C SER A 204 -18.68 -9.17 -16.45
N GLY A 205 -17.37 -9.48 -16.42
CA GLY A 205 -16.65 -10.15 -17.52
C GLY A 205 -16.61 -9.37 -18.84
N LYS A 206 -17.20 -8.17 -18.90
CA LYS A 206 -17.24 -7.33 -20.09
C LYS A 206 -16.24 -6.18 -19.96
N LYS A 207 -15.14 -6.26 -20.71
CA LYS A 207 -14.33 -5.08 -21.03
C LYS A 207 -15.17 -4.20 -21.96
N SER A 208 -16.06 -3.38 -21.40
CA SER A 208 -16.72 -2.34 -22.18
C SER A 208 -15.73 -1.19 -22.32
N TYR A 209 -15.19 -1.05 -23.53
CA TYR A 209 -14.49 0.16 -23.97
C TYR A 209 -15.49 1.18 -24.53
N ASP A 210 -16.78 1.01 -24.25
CA ASP A 210 -17.83 1.71 -24.97
C ASP A 210 -17.84 3.20 -24.62
N LEU A 211 -17.82 3.99 -25.68
CA LEU A 211 -17.56 5.42 -25.71
C LEU A 211 -18.76 6.26 -25.20
N GLU A 212 -19.88 5.62 -24.86
CA GLU A 212 -21.19 6.24 -24.62
C GLU A 212 -21.84 5.87 -23.29
N LEU A 213 -21.11 5.25 -22.37
CA LEU A 213 -21.65 4.96 -21.04
C LEU A 213 -21.89 6.26 -20.26
N ASP A 214 -23.09 6.38 -19.70
CA ASP A 214 -23.47 7.44 -18.78
C ASP A 214 -22.97 7.16 -17.35
N THR A 215 -22.82 5.88 -17.00
CA THR A 215 -22.33 5.42 -15.70
C THR A 215 -21.39 4.22 -15.86
N CYS A 216 -20.27 4.24 -15.14
CA CYS A 216 -19.33 3.12 -15.07
C CYS A 216 -18.96 2.83 -13.61
N GLU A 217 -18.95 1.54 -13.27
CA GLU A 217 -18.56 1.02 -11.97
C GLU A 217 -17.15 0.43 -12.04
N TYR A 218 -16.33 0.83 -11.07
CA TYR A 218 -14.97 0.35 -10.94
C TYR A 218 -14.70 -0.15 -9.53
N VAL A 219 -13.61 -0.90 -9.37
CA VAL A 219 -13.14 -1.39 -8.09
C VAL A 219 -11.88 -0.63 -7.69
N LEU A 220 -11.92 0.00 -6.51
CA LEU A 220 -10.75 0.63 -5.90
C LEU A 220 -9.87 -0.43 -5.25
N SER A 221 -8.61 -0.53 -5.67
CA SER A 221 -7.64 -1.43 -5.08
C SER A 221 -6.53 -0.65 -4.38
N TYR A 222 -6.23 -1.03 -3.14
CA TYR A 222 -5.10 -0.49 -2.39
C TYR A 222 -3.88 -1.39 -2.54
N GLY A 223 -2.71 -0.74 -2.64
CA GLY A 223 -1.46 -1.44 -2.47
C GLY A 223 -1.36 -1.94 -1.03
N ILE A 224 -0.83 -3.14 -0.83
CA ILE A 224 -0.70 -3.81 0.48
C ILE A 224 0.17 -3.01 1.51
N VAL A 225 0.73 -1.84 1.16
CA VAL A 225 1.62 -1.08 2.06
C VAL A 225 0.88 0.04 2.78
N ARG A 226 0.76 -0.10 4.11
CA ARG A 226 0.76 1.02 5.06
C ARG A 226 2.24 1.32 5.39
N PRO A 227 2.64 2.59 5.55
CA PRO A 227 2.11 3.46 6.59
C PRO A 227 1.49 4.76 6.05
N PHE A 228 0.94 4.74 4.85
CA PHE A 228 0.25 5.91 4.33
C PHE A 228 -1.03 6.19 5.12
N ALA A 229 -1.31 7.48 5.35
CA ALA A 229 -2.57 7.92 5.93
C ALA A 229 -3.72 7.31 5.11
N ALA A 230 -4.67 6.67 5.79
CA ALA A 230 -5.82 6.10 5.12
C ALA A 230 -6.61 7.23 4.46
N ILE A 231 -6.98 7.04 3.19
CA ILE A 231 -7.93 7.95 2.53
C ILE A 231 -9.26 7.79 3.26
N THR A 232 -9.89 8.92 3.57
CA THR A 232 -11.14 8.95 4.34
C THR A 232 -12.26 9.55 3.50
N ASN A 233 -13.47 9.01 3.69
CA ASN A 233 -14.66 9.55 3.03
C ASN A 233 -15.14 10.86 3.69
N ASN A 234 -16.26 11.40 3.21
CA ASN A 234 -16.96 12.56 3.76
C ASN A 234 -17.41 12.40 5.23
N LYS A 235 -17.57 11.17 5.71
CA LYS A 235 -17.89 10.81 7.11
C LYS A 235 -16.66 10.59 7.99
N GLY A 236 -15.45 10.80 7.45
CA GLY A 236 -14.19 10.54 8.15
C GLY A 236 -13.87 9.06 8.35
N GLN A 237 -14.58 8.16 7.65
CA GLN A 237 -14.33 6.72 7.71
C GLN A 237 -13.24 6.34 6.71
N SER A 238 -12.33 5.45 7.09
CA SER A 238 -11.31 4.93 6.17
C SER A 238 -11.93 4.09 5.07
N ILE A 239 -11.58 4.41 3.83
CA ILE A 239 -11.99 3.70 2.62
C ILE A 239 -11.20 2.39 2.55
N ARG A 240 -11.88 1.28 2.28
CA ARG A 240 -11.27 -0.05 2.18
C ARG A 240 -10.87 -0.39 0.75
N SER A 241 -9.99 -1.37 0.64
CA SER A 241 -9.71 -2.01 -0.65
C SER A 241 -10.90 -2.84 -1.10
N LEU A 242 -11.06 -2.92 -2.42
CA LEU A 242 -12.15 -3.58 -3.12
C LEU A 242 -13.52 -2.92 -2.91
N GLU A 243 -13.54 -1.63 -2.56
CA GLU A 243 -14.77 -0.83 -2.58
C GLU A 243 -15.13 -0.42 -4.02
N SER A 244 -16.42 -0.45 -4.33
CA SER A 244 -16.95 0.03 -5.60
C SER A 244 -16.87 1.55 -5.67
N VAL A 245 -16.45 2.06 -6.82
CA VAL A 245 -16.38 3.48 -7.17
C VAL A 245 -17.17 3.69 -8.45
N VAL A 246 -18.22 4.48 -8.36
CA VAL A 246 -19.08 4.80 -9.50
C VAL A 246 -18.73 6.18 -10.04
N ILE A 247 -18.51 6.27 -11.35
CA ILE A 247 -18.33 7.52 -12.07
C ILE A 247 -19.52 7.66 -13.03
N SER A 248 -20.20 8.80 -13.00
CA SER A 248 -21.36 9.07 -13.86
C SER A 248 -21.30 10.45 -14.49
N THR A 249 -21.93 10.58 -15.66
CA THR A 249 -22.12 11.82 -16.40
C THR A 249 -23.58 11.96 -16.80
N ARG A 250 -24.06 13.20 -16.95
CA ARG A 250 -25.40 13.48 -17.48
C ARG A 250 -25.41 13.62 -19.00
N ASP A 251 -24.25 13.83 -19.59
CA ASP A 251 -24.09 14.06 -21.02
C ASP A 251 -22.81 13.35 -21.48
N PRO A 252 -22.90 12.08 -21.92
CA PRO A 252 -21.75 11.32 -22.36
C PRO A 252 -21.12 11.87 -23.65
N GLN A 253 -21.85 12.65 -24.43
CA GLN A 253 -21.37 13.20 -25.70
C GLN A 253 -20.50 14.45 -25.49
N THR A 254 -20.90 15.35 -24.59
CA THR A 254 -20.12 16.57 -24.30
C THR A 254 -19.20 16.45 -23.09
N MET A 255 -19.53 15.57 -22.15
CA MET A 255 -18.80 15.34 -20.89
C MET A 255 -18.55 13.85 -20.66
N PRO A 256 -17.74 13.20 -21.51
CA PRO A 256 -17.49 11.76 -21.43
C PRO A 256 -16.80 11.37 -20.12
N LEU A 257 -17.05 10.11 -19.72
CA LEU A 257 -16.35 9.47 -18.61
C LEU A 257 -14.84 9.34 -18.90
N PRO A 258 -13.99 9.25 -17.86
CA PRO A 258 -12.57 9.02 -18.06
C PRO A 258 -12.29 7.71 -18.80
N SER A 259 -11.23 7.69 -19.61
CA SER A 259 -10.92 6.56 -20.48
C SER A 259 -10.49 5.33 -19.68
N ALA A 260 -11.17 4.21 -19.93
CA ALA A 260 -10.79 2.90 -19.41
C ALA A 260 -9.36 2.50 -19.81
N PHE A 261 -8.96 2.83 -21.04
CA PHE A 261 -7.60 2.57 -21.54
C PHE A 261 -6.54 3.30 -20.71
N LEU A 262 -6.79 4.56 -20.34
CA LEU A 262 -5.85 5.34 -19.52
C LEU A 262 -5.80 4.83 -18.07
N PHE A 263 -6.93 4.35 -17.53
CA PHE A 263 -6.93 3.62 -16.27
C PHE A 263 -6.14 2.31 -16.35
N ASP A 264 -6.27 1.55 -17.45
CA ASP A 264 -5.50 0.31 -17.66
C ASP A 264 -4.00 0.59 -17.67
N ILE A 265 -3.54 1.60 -18.43
CA ILE A 265 -2.14 2.03 -18.43
C ILE A 265 -1.66 2.39 -17.02
N HIS A 266 -2.43 3.19 -16.28
CA HIS A 266 -2.05 3.56 -14.92
C HIS A 266 -2.04 2.33 -13.98
N SER A 267 -2.96 1.39 -14.15
CA SER A 267 -3.01 0.16 -13.35
C SER A 267 -1.79 -0.75 -13.60
N ARG A 268 -1.27 -0.78 -14.82
CA ARG A 268 -0.02 -1.51 -15.15
C ARG A 268 1.20 -0.86 -14.50
N LEU A 269 1.23 0.47 -14.44
CA LEU A 269 2.31 1.21 -13.77
C LEU A 269 2.17 1.25 -12.25
N PHE A 270 1.04 0.81 -11.70
CA PHE A 270 0.72 0.90 -10.28
C PHE A 270 1.83 0.34 -9.37
N ASN A 271 2.32 -0.87 -9.65
CA ASN A 271 3.37 -1.47 -8.84
C ASN A 271 4.72 -0.76 -9.02
N SER A 272 5.03 -0.30 -10.24
CA SER A 272 6.27 0.45 -10.49
C SER A 272 6.27 1.79 -9.76
N LEU A 273 5.17 2.56 -9.83
CA LEU A 273 4.98 3.80 -9.08
C LEU A 273 5.12 3.57 -7.57
N ARG A 274 4.56 2.46 -7.09
CA ARG A 274 4.61 2.07 -5.68
C ARG A 274 6.02 1.75 -5.21
N TRP A 275 6.78 0.95 -5.95
CA TRP A 275 8.15 0.59 -5.57
C TRP A 275 9.11 1.77 -5.69
N HIS A 276 8.87 2.66 -6.65
CA HIS A 276 9.60 3.93 -6.74
C HIS A 276 9.35 4.82 -5.51
N GLN A 277 8.10 4.95 -5.06
CA GLN A 277 7.77 5.65 -3.83
C GLN A 277 8.42 5.02 -2.58
N ILE A 278 8.47 3.69 -2.50
CA ILE A 278 9.16 2.98 -1.40
C ILE A 278 10.66 3.26 -1.43
N GLN A 279 11.26 3.30 -2.62
CA GLN A 279 12.67 3.66 -2.78
C GLN A 279 12.94 5.08 -2.27
N ASP A 280 12.12 6.06 -2.65
CA ASP A 280 12.21 7.44 -2.15
C ASP A 280 12.18 7.49 -0.62
N GLU A 281 11.32 6.69 0.02
CA GLU A 281 11.21 6.61 1.48
C GLU A 281 12.43 5.97 2.13
N MET A 282 12.97 4.91 1.53
CA MET A 282 14.18 4.26 2.02
C MET A 282 15.38 5.20 1.92
N GLN A 283 15.50 5.98 0.83
CA GLN A 283 16.58 6.95 0.62
C GLN A 283 16.49 8.16 1.56
N ARG A 284 15.28 8.67 1.83
CA ARG A 284 15.05 9.72 2.85
C ARG A 284 15.43 9.28 4.26
N GLY A 285 15.55 7.97 4.47
CA GLY A 285 15.86 7.36 5.76
C GLY A 285 14.66 7.41 6.71
N ARG A 286 14.68 6.51 7.71
CA ARG A 286 13.67 6.55 8.77
C ARG A 286 13.89 7.81 9.61
N PRO A 287 12.83 8.57 9.98
CA PRO A 287 13.00 9.74 10.84
C PRO A 287 13.74 9.34 12.11
N ARG A 288 14.97 9.85 12.26
CA ARG A 288 15.82 9.67 13.43
C ARG A 288 15.20 10.47 14.58
N ASN A 289 14.21 9.89 15.26
CA ASN A 289 13.66 10.46 16.49
C ASN A 289 14.63 10.27 17.68
N THR A 290 15.92 10.55 17.52
CA THR A 290 17.01 10.16 18.45
C THR A 290 16.82 10.68 19.87
N PHE A 291 16.40 11.94 20.05
CA PHE A 291 16.24 12.53 21.38
C PHE A 291 14.99 12.00 22.12
N LEU A 292 13.82 12.05 21.48
CA LEU A 292 12.56 11.57 22.04
C LEU A 292 12.56 10.05 22.27
N HIS A 293 13.28 9.28 21.45
CA HIS A 293 13.37 7.83 21.61
C HIS A 293 14.28 7.43 22.76
N SER A 294 15.36 8.18 23.02
CA SER A 294 16.24 7.97 24.18
C SER A 294 15.52 8.28 25.49
N CYS A 295 14.87 9.45 25.62
CA CYS A 295 14.04 9.79 26.79
C CYS A 295 12.88 8.79 26.98
N LYS A 296 12.21 8.39 25.90
CA LYS A 296 11.16 7.34 25.96
C LYS A 296 11.73 5.96 26.31
N ALA A 297 12.96 5.62 25.93
CA ALA A 297 13.57 4.33 26.25
C ALA A 297 13.94 4.26 27.73
N THR A 298 14.53 5.32 28.28
CA THR A 298 14.85 5.43 29.72
C THR A 298 13.59 5.46 30.57
N PHE A 299 12.59 6.27 30.19
CA PHE A 299 11.28 6.29 30.86
C PHE A 299 10.55 4.94 30.78
N ARG A 300 10.64 4.24 29.64
CA ARG A 300 10.09 2.88 29.50
C ARG A 300 10.81 1.86 30.37
N ARG A 301 12.14 1.94 30.49
CA ARG A 301 12.91 1.02 31.35
C ARG A 301 12.47 1.19 32.80
N MET A 302 12.29 2.43 33.26
CA MET A 302 11.74 2.73 34.60
C MET A 302 10.28 2.24 34.77
N ILE A 303 9.40 2.53 33.81
CA ILE A 303 8.01 2.04 33.86
C ILE A 303 7.96 0.52 33.88
N ASN A 304 8.76 -0.18 33.05
CA ASN A 304 8.73 -1.63 32.97
C ASN A 304 9.05 -2.29 34.32
N HIS A 305 9.92 -1.69 35.13
CA HIS A 305 10.17 -2.16 36.50
C HIS A 305 9.01 -1.87 37.45
N ALA A 306 8.24 -0.81 37.20
CA ALA A 306 7.06 -0.45 37.97
C ALA A 306 5.76 -1.16 37.53
N ILE A 307 5.74 -1.77 36.33
CA ILE A 307 4.55 -2.46 35.78
C ILE A 307 3.99 -3.52 36.75
N PRO A 308 4.79 -4.41 37.37
CA PRO A 308 4.26 -5.38 38.31
C PRO A 308 3.55 -4.72 39.49
N THR A 309 4.13 -3.67 40.06
CA THR A 309 3.58 -2.95 41.22
C THR A 309 2.30 -2.19 40.84
N LEU A 310 2.32 -1.48 39.71
CA LEU A 310 1.16 -0.78 39.15
C LEU A 310 0.03 -1.76 38.81
N ARG A 311 0.36 -2.94 38.30
CA ARG A 311 -0.60 -4.00 38.02
C ARG A 311 -1.27 -4.49 39.29
N HIS A 312 -0.51 -4.75 40.36
CA HIS A 312 -1.08 -5.16 41.65
C HIS A 312 -2.01 -4.10 42.21
N ALA A 313 -1.57 -2.83 42.24
CA ALA A 313 -2.40 -1.72 42.69
C ALA A 313 -3.68 -1.56 41.83
N TRP A 314 -3.56 -1.72 40.51
CA TRP A 314 -4.70 -1.66 39.59
C TRP A 314 -5.72 -2.76 39.86
N LEU A 315 -5.28 -3.99 40.12
CA LEU A 315 -6.17 -5.12 40.39
C LEU A 315 -6.94 -5.00 41.72
N CYS A 316 -6.51 -4.12 42.63
CA CYS A 316 -7.25 -3.78 43.85
C CYS A 316 -8.48 -2.89 43.58
N PHE A 317 -8.58 -2.26 42.40
CA PHE A 317 -9.75 -1.43 42.07
C PHE A 317 -11.01 -2.27 41.82
N PRO A 318 -12.20 -1.75 42.17
CA PRO A 318 -13.47 -2.43 41.92
C PRO A 318 -13.65 -2.79 40.44
N LEU A 319 -14.26 -3.95 40.18
CA LEU A 319 -14.44 -4.49 38.83
C LEU A 319 -15.18 -3.53 37.88
N HIS A 320 -16.24 -2.87 38.38
CA HIS A 320 -17.00 -1.87 37.61
C HIS A 320 -16.14 -0.67 37.19
N ALA A 321 -15.26 -0.19 38.06
CA ALA A 321 -14.38 0.94 37.77
C ALA A 321 -13.34 0.56 36.69
N ARG A 322 -12.80 -0.67 36.78
CA ARG A 322 -11.86 -1.20 35.78
C ARG A 322 -12.53 -1.38 34.42
N GLU A 323 -13.73 -1.94 34.37
CA GLU A 323 -14.50 -2.07 33.14
C GLU A 323 -14.74 -0.69 32.48
N LEU A 324 -15.25 0.27 33.25
CA LEU A 324 -15.51 1.63 32.75
C LEU A 324 -14.24 2.26 32.17
N THR A 325 -13.11 2.09 32.86
CA THR A 325 -11.81 2.61 32.40
C THR A 325 -11.41 1.99 31.06
N TYR A 326 -11.55 0.68 30.89
CA TYR A 326 -11.23 0.03 29.61
C TYR A 326 -12.16 0.45 28.48
N GLN A 327 -13.44 0.71 28.77
CA GLN A 327 -14.37 1.26 27.79
C GLN A 327 -13.95 2.68 27.35
N LEU A 328 -13.61 3.54 28.31
CA LEU A 328 -13.13 4.90 28.03
C LEU A 328 -11.82 4.90 27.24
N LEU A 329 -10.84 4.08 27.64
CA LEU A 329 -9.57 3.91 26.93
C LEU A 329 -9.77 3.39 25.51
N PHE A 330 -10.68 2.44 25.32
CA PHE A 330 -11.01 1.92 24.00
C PHE A 330 -11.57 3.02 23.09
N ASN A 331 -12.54 3.79 23.58
CA ASN A 331 -13.14 4.89 22.82
C ASN A 331 -12.13 6.00 22.52
N ALA A 332 -11.30 6.38 23.50
CA ALA A 332 -10.21 7.33 23.31
C ALA A 332 -9.19 6.81 22.28
N GLY A 333 -8.86 5.52 22.33
CA GLY A 333 -7.99 4.86 21.36
C GLY A 333 -8.53 4.93 19.93
N VAL A 334 -9.81 4.64 19.73
CA VAL A 334 -10.48 4.77 18.43
C VAL A 334 -10.42 6.21 17.92
N LYS A 335 -10.64 7.20 18.79
CA LYS A 335 -10.59 8.61 18.42
C LYS A 335 -9.17 9.10 18.09
N MET A 336 -8.16 8.66 18.84
CA MET A 336 -6.77 9.10 18.69
C MET A 336 -6.00 8.37 17.59
N TYR A 337 -6.30 7.09 17.39
CA TYR A 337 -5.50 6.20 16.53
C TYR A 337 -6.31 5.54 15.41
N GLY A 338 -7.61 5.81 15.33
CA GLY A 338 -8.53 5.11 14.44
C GLY A 338 -8.92 3.72 14.95
N LYS A 339 -9.93 3.12 14.32
CA LYS A 339 -10.39 1.78 14.65
C LYS A 339 -9.42 0.74 14.08
N MET A 340 -8.87 -0.10 14.95
CA MET A 340 -7.97 -1.20 14.59
C MET A 340 -8.64 -2.54 14.90
N ILE A 341 -8.43 -3.56 14.05
CA ILE A 341 -9.00 -4.90 14.20
C ILE A 341 -7.85 -5.89 13.99
N PRO A 342 -7.67 -6.92 14.85
CA PRO A 342 -8.48 -7.27 16.02
C PRO A 342 -8.10 -6.54 17.33
N GLU A 343 -6.92 -5.92 17.43
CA GLU A 343 -6.45 -5.17 18.60
C GLU A 343 -6.67 -3.67 18.44
N GLN A 344 -7.19 -3.00 19.47
CA GLN A 344 -7.28 -1.55 19.50
C GLN A 344 -6.09 -0.95 20.25
N ARG A 345 -5.33 -0.06 19.59
CA ARG A 345 -4.35 0.79 20.26
C ARG A 345 -5.07 1.77 21.17
N VAL A 346 -4.61 1.90 22.41
CA VAL A 346 -5.15 2.86 23.38
C VAL A 346 -4.01 3.70 24.01
N PRO A 347 -4.32 4.76 24.75
CA PRO A 347 -3.32 5.57 25.45
C PRO A 347 -2.43 4.75 26.39
N PHE A 348 -1.36 5.38 26.89
CA PHE A 348 -0.41 4.79 27.85
C PHE A 348 0.38 3.57 27.35
N GLY A 349 0.43 3.36 26.03
CA GLY A 349 1.20 2.26 25.45
C GLY A 349 0.59 0.90 25.71
N LEU A 350 -0.74 0.81 25.67
CA LEU A 350 -1.49 -0.43 25.84
C LEU A 350 -2.22 -0.82 24.55
N TYR A 351 -2.52 -2.11 24.44
CA TYR A 351 -3.48 -2.68 23.51
C TYR A 351 -4.64 -3.32 24.26
N ILE A 352 -5.84 -3.17 23.70
CA ILE A 352 -7.05 -3.82 24.22
C ILE A 352 -7.63 -4.68 23.10
N LYS A 353 -7.75 -5.99 23.36
CA LYS A 353 -8.63 -6.89 22.60
C LYS A 353 -9.98 -6.93 23.28
N ARG A 354 -11.03 -6.65 22.51
CA ARG A 354 -12.41 -6.63 22.99
C ARG A 354 -13.26 -7.54 22.12
N SER A 355 -13.85 -8.57 22.71
CA SER A 355 -14.72 -9.49 21.99
C SER A 355 -16.00 -9.82 22.75
N PRO A 356 -17.05 -10.25 22.04
CA PRO A 356 -18.21 -10.88 22.68
C PRO A 356 -17.76 -12.10 23.49
N ARG A 357 -18.44 -12.37 24.62
CA ARG A 357 -18.07 -13.36 25.66
C ARG A 357 -17.72 -14.79 25.18
N LYS A 358 -18.08 -15.17 23.94
CA LYS A 358 -17.85 -16.50 23.35
C LYS A 358 -16.80 -16.58 22.24
N VAL A 359 -16.19 -15.45 21.84
CA VAL A 359 -15.35 -15.38 20.63
C VAL A 359 -13.85 -15.38 20.93
N LEU A 360 -13.42 -15.00 22.13
CA LEU A 360 -11.99 -15.01 22.45
C LEU A 360 -11.49 -16.44 22.71
N PRO A 361 -10.37 -16.88 22.09
CA PRO A 361 -9.77 -18.16 22.43
C PRO A 361 -9.45 -18.21 23.93
N ARG A 362 -10.01 -19.17 24.66
CA ARG A 362 -9.78 -19.34 26.12
C ARG A 362 -8.29 -19.41 26.49
N ASN A 363 -7.44 -19.74 25.52
CA ASN A 363 -6.03 -20.04 25.69
C ASN A 363 -5.10 -18.86 25.36
N GLU A 364 -5.63 -17.68 25.00
CA GLU A 364 -4.78 -16.55 24.60
C GLU A 364 -4.04 -15.91 25.78
N TRP A 365 -4.75 -15.58 26.87
CA TRP A 365 -4.10 -14.96 28.04
C TRP A 365 -3.20 -15.93 28.83
N PRO A 366 -3.50 -17.25 28.97
CA PRO A 366 -2.56 -18.20 29.56
C PRO A 366 -1.30 -18.33 28.70
N ALA A 367 -1.43 -18.33 27.37
CA ALA A 367 -0.28 -18.38 26.47
C ALA A 367 0.65 -17.16 26.65
N LEU A 368 0.10 -15.94 26.76
CA LEU A 368 0.90 -14.75 27.03
C LEU A 368 1.66 -14.85 28.36
N LYS A 369 1.04 -15.41 29.41
CA LYS A 369 1.70 -15.63 30.70
C LYS A 369 2.83 -16.67 30.60
N LEU A 370 2.63 -17.73 29.81
CA LEU A 370 3.66 -18.74 29.57
C LEU A 370 4.84 -18.17 28.78
N VAL A 371 4.58 -17.39 27.73
CA VAL A 371 5.61 -16.69 26.95
C VAL A 371 6.42 -15.75 27.84
N GLU A 372 5.74 -15.01 28.73
CA GLU A 372 6.36 -14.10 29.68
C GLU A 372 7.33 -14.82 30.65
N GLN A 373 6.96 -16.02 31.09
CA GLN A 373 7.71 -16.77 32.10
C GLN A 373 8.85 -17.62 31.52
N HIS A 374 8.68 -18.13 30.30
CA HIS A 374 9.56 -19.17 29.75
C HIS A 374 10.39 -18.72 28.55
N THR A 375 10.26 -17.46 28.11
CA THR A 375 11.01 -16.94 26.95
C THR A 375 11.54 -15.53 27.19
N ASN A 376 12.58 -15.18 26.44
CA ASN A 376 13.10 -13.81 26.38
C ASN A 376 12.53 -13.04 25.17
N VAL A 377 11.48 -13.56 24.53
CA VAL A 377 10.88 -12.93 23.35
C VAL A 377 10.21 -11.62 23.78
N PRO A 378 10.42 -10.51 23.05
CA PRO A 378 9.76 -9.24 23.31
C PRO A 378 8.27 -9.29 22.91
N ALA A 379 7.46 -10.00 23.72
CA ALA A 379 6.03 -10.14 23.52
C ALA A 379 5.21 -9.13 24.36
N PRO A 380 3.95 -8.84 23.97
CA PRO A 380 3.00 -8.12 24.82
C PRO A 380 2.90 -8.77 26.21
N ARG A 381 2.93 -7.95 27.27
CA ARG A 381 2.80 -8.42 28.66
C ARG A 381 1.35 -8.28 29.08
N LEU A 382 0.76 -9.33 29.64
CA LEU A 382 -0.64 -9.31 30.09
C LEU A 382 -0.76 -8.40 31.33
N ILE A 383 -1.62 -7.38 31.24
CA ILE A 383 -2.01 -6.56 32.41
C ILE A 383 -3.21 -7.23 33.09
N GLU A 384 -4.28 -7.47 32.34
CA GLU A 384 -5.51 -8.05 32.87
C GLU A 384 -6.29 -8.81 31.79
N SER A 385 -6.98 -9.87 32.22
CA SER A 385 -8.06 -10.53 31.46
C SER A 385 -9.34 -10.38 32.27
N LEU A 386 -10.32 -9.67 31.72
CA LEU A 386 -11.59 -9.36 32.39
C LEU A 386 -12.74 -9.98 31.60
N VAL A 387 -13.57 -10.78 32.26
CA VAL A 387 -14.81 -11.34 31.69
C VAL A 387 -15.99 -10.67 32.37
N THR A 388 -16.80 -9.97 31.57
CA THR A 388 -18.04 -9.31 31.99
C THR A 388 -19.24 -10.07 31.42
N ASN A 389 -20.46 -9.69 31.81
CA ASN A 389 -21.68 -10.33 31.32
C ASN A 389 -21.78 -10.32 29.79
N ASN A 390 -21.29 -9.25 29.14
CA ASN A 390 -21.46 -9.03 27.71
C ASN A 390 -20.14 -9.16 26.91
N ARG A 391 -18.98 -8.94 27.53
CA ARG A 391 -17.70 -8.78 26.82
C ARG A 391 -16.53 -9.38 27.58
N THR A 392 -15.52 -9.79 26.81
CA THR A 392 -14.20 -10.16 27.33
C THR A 392 -13.19 -9.10 26.89
N TYR A 393 -12.38 -8.64 27.84
CA TYR A 393 -11.28 -7.71 27.61
C TYR A 393 -9.96 -8.42 27.91
N VAL A 394 -9.02 -8.36 26.97
CA VAL A 394 -7.61 -8.71 27.23
C VAL A 394 -6.79 -7.46 27.03
N VAL A 395 -6.17 -7.01 28.12
CA VAL A 395 -5.40 -5.77 28.18
C VAL A 395 -3.93 -6.13 28.30
N MET A 396 -3.13 -5.64 27.37
CA MET A 396 -1.73 -5.99 27.26
C MET A 396 -0.87 -4.77 26.97
N THR A 397 0.42 -4.83 27.31
CA THR A 397 1.37 -3.79 26.95
C THR A 397 1.61 -3.79 25.44
N ARG A 398 1.92 -2.62 24.90
CA ARG A 398 2.37 -2.49 23.52
C ARG A 398 3.87 -2.81 23.42
N PRO A 399 4.27 -3.78 22.59
CA PRO A 399 5.68 -3.96 22.24
C PRO A 399 6.26 -2.69 21.60
N PRO A 400 7.53 -2.34 21.89
CA PRO A 400 8.17 -1.22 21.24
C PRO A 400 8.32 -1.47 19.73
N GLY A 401 8.19 -0.42 18.93
CA GLY A 401 8.42 -0.48 17.49
C GLY A 401 7.17 -0.23 16.64
N ALA A 402 7.33 -0.50 15.35
CA ALA A 402 6.29 -0.48 14.34
C ALA A 402 5.94 -1.92 13.96
N THR A 403 4.68 -2.15 13.60
CA THR A 403 4.23 -3.48 13.17
C THR A 403 4.92 -3.87 11.86
N LEU A 404 5.26 -5.15 11.71
CA LEU A 404 5.94 -5.65 10.52
C LEU A 404 5.15 -5.34 9.23
N HIS A 405 3.82 -5.40 9.28
CA HIS A 405 2.94 -5.03 8.17
C HIS A 405 3.26 -3.63 7.60
N ASN A 406 3.65 -2.68 8.44
CA ASN A 406 3.92 -1.31 8.03
C ASN A 406 5.34 -1.10 7.51
N THR A 407 6.27 -2.01 7.78
CA THR A 407 7.70 -1.80 7.52
C THR A 407 8.32 -2.83 6.58
N ILE A 408 7.68 -3.98 6.37
CA ILE A 408 8.24 -5.13 5.63
C ILE A 408 8.78 -4.77 4.24
N ASN A 409 8.12 -3.85 3.55
CA ASN A 409 8.51 -3.43 2.20
C ASN A 409 9.64 -2.41 2.17
N THR A 410 9.93 -1.79 3.32
CA THR A 410 11.07 -0.86 3.50
C THR A 410 12.29 -1.53 4.14
N LEU A 411 12.24 -2.85 4.38
CA LEU A 411 13.36 -3.61 4.90
C LEU A 411 14.29 -3.99 3.74
N SER A 412 15.57 -3.65 3.88
CA SER A 412 16.66 -4.15 3.04
C SER A 412 16.80 -5.68 3.11
N TYR A 413 17.56 -6.28 2.18
CA TYR A 413 17.85 -7.72 2.22
C TYR A 413 18.53 -8.15 3.52
N ALA A 414 19.52 -7.39 4.00
CA ALA A 414 20.18 -7.66 5.27
C ALA A 414 19.20 -7.60 6.46
N GLU A 415 18.34 -6.57 6.52
CA GLU A 415 17.30 -6.48 7.57
C GLU A 415 16.29 -7.63 7.49
N ARG A 416 15.92 -8.09 6.27
CA ARG A 416 15.02 -9.25 6.10
C ARG A 416 15.67 -10.56 6.55
N SER A 417 16.95 -10.75 6.25
CA SER A 417 17.72 -11.90 6.73
C SER A 417 17.84 -11.89 8.26
N GLN A 418 18.08 -10.71 8.85
CA GLN A 418 18.08 -10.54 10.30
C GLN A 418 16.71 -10.83 10.90
N LEU A 419 15.63 -10.28 10.31
CA LEU A 419 14.26 -10.57 10.74
C LEU A 419 13.96 -12.08 10.69
N ALA A 420 14.36 -12.78 9.62
CA ALA A 420 14.18 -14.22 9.51
C ALA A 420 14.97 -14.97 10.60
N SER A 421 16.18 -14.52 10.93
CA SER A 421 16.98 -15.05 12.03
C SER A 421 16.31 -14.83 13.39
N ASP A 422 15.82 -13.61 13.64
CA ASP A 422 15.13 -13.23 14.87
C ASP A 422 13.84 -14.03 15.06
N LEU A 423 13.05 -14.19 13.99
CA LEU A 423 11.85 -15.02 14.00
C LEU A 423 12.16 -16.49 14.27
N ARG A 424 13.20 -17.06 13.63
CA ARG A 424 13.66 -18.42 13.91
C ARG A 424 14.07 -18.59 15.36
N SER A 425 14.78 -17.61 15.92
CA SER A 425 15.17 -17.60 17.33
C SER A 425 13.95 -17.59 18.25
N CYS A 426 12.97 -16.72 17.99
CA CYS A 426 11.72 -16.66 18.77
C CYS A 426 10.95 -17.99 18.71
N ILE A 427 10.76 -18.54 17.50
CA ILE A 427 10.08 -19.82 17.29
C ILE A 427 10.81 -20.96 18.01
N SER A 428 12.15 -20.95 18.00
CA SER A 428 12.93 -21.96 18.70
C SER A 428 12.73 -21.92 20.22
N GLN A 429 12.60 -20.72 20.81
CA GLN A 429 12.30 -20.56 22.23
C GLN A 429 10.91 -21.09 22.58
N PHE A 430 9.90 -20.81 21.73
CA PHE A 430 8.56 -21.36 21.93
C PHE A 430 8.52 -22.89 21.88
N ARG A 431 9.29 -23.50 20.98
CA ARG A 431 9.34 -24.96 20.84
C ARG A 431 10.09 -25.66 21.98
N LYS A 432 11.03 -24.98 22.64
CA LYS A 432 11.80 -25.55 23.77
C LYS A 432 10.98 -25.68 25.06
N SER A 433 9.85 -24.98 25.19
CA SER A 433 9.00 -25.07 26.37
C SER A 433 7.94 -26.18 26.18
N PRO A 434 8.00 -27.28 26.94
CA PRO A 434 7.07 -28.41 26.80
C PRO A 434 5.62 -28.03 27.12
N THR A 435 5.39 -26.92 27.84
CA THR A 435 4.07 -26.39 28.18
C THR A 435 3.46 -25.55 27.04
N LEU A 436 4.30 -24.91 26.21
CA LEU A 436 3.87 -24.09 25.07
C LEU A 436 3.56 -24.93 23.83
N THR A 437 4.24 -26.07 23.64
CA THR A 437 3.95 -27.03 22.55
C THR A 437 2.62 -27.76 22.71
N ALA A 438 2.10 -27.88 23.94
CA ALA A 438 0.77 -28.44 24.24
C ALA A 438 -0.38 -27.44 23.99
N GLN A 439 -0.09 -26.16 23.69
CA GLN A 439 -1.10 -25.13 23.39
C GLN A 439 -0.85 -24.49 22.00
N PRO A 440 -1.50 -24.98 20.94
CA PRO A 440 -1.20 -24.56 19.56
C PRO A 440 -1.43 -23.06 19.27
N PHE A 441 -2.18 -22.35 20.12
CA PHE A 441 -2.47 -20.92 19.98
C PHE A 441 -1.32 -19.99 20.41
N ALA A 442 -0.31 -20.48 21.15
CA ALA A 442 0.79 -19.64 21.61
C ALA A 442 1.74 -19.21 20.49
N VAL A 443 1.88 -20.02 19.44
CA VAL A 443 2.76 -19.75 18.30
C VAL A 443 2.19 -18.67 17.36
N GLN A 444 0.86 -18.61 17.22
CA GLN A 444 0.20 -17.58 16.39
C GLN A 444 0.33 -16.17 16.96
N MET A 445 0.40 -16.02 18.29
CA MET A 445 0.33 -14.72 18.97
C MET A 445 1.63 -13.92 18.98
N ALA A 446 2.77 -14.59 18.84
CA ALA A 446 4.08 -13.92 18.84
C ALA A 446 4.62 -13.60 17.44
N VAL A 447 4.09 -14.25 16.40
CA VAL A 447 4.53 -14.08 15.01
C VAL A 447 3.79 -12.93 14.30
N LEU A 448 2.71 -12.40 14.90
CA LEU A 448 1.83 -11.41 14.28
C LEU A 448 2.00 -9.95 14.74
N TYR A 449 2.94 -9.65 15.67
CA TYR A 449 3.19 -8.27 16.12
C TYR A 449 4.50 -7.68 15.62
#